data_AF-A0A1W9PFW3-F1
#
_entry.id   AF-A0A1W9PFW3-F1
#
_cell.length_a   1.000
_cell.length_b   1.000
_cell.length_c   1.000
_cell.angle_alpha   90.00
_cell.angle_beta   90.00
_cell.angle_gamma   90.00
#
_symmetry.space_group_name_H-M   'P 1'
#
loop_
_entity.id
_entity.type
_entity.pdbx_description
1 polymer ?
#
loop_
_entity_poly.entity_id
_entity_poly.type
_entity_poly.pdbx_seq_one_letter_code
_entity_poly.pdbx_strand_id
1 'polypeptide(L)'
;FDMNDFYNVAWEYSKYKGKICAIPYNISTPILIYNKKLLKEAGLDPNKPPETWDELLEYAKKMTKDLNGDGEPDVWGLNVKDVPWIFKAMLLQNDCGIIDSKTLNPLFDSPKGIEAAKFWKKLVDEKAMPVGMHNLADKQFQSGTLGFYMGSSSRIGRWSGKLPFEWGVAFLPKKVKRAIPIGGAVLVIFPHSKAEDDATWEFIKYLVSPEKLAEFCMKTGYIPIRKSVLELPEVKKFMEEHPEYKVAFEQMKYGKAYWHFEAMGTMDMLLYEYIDKLERGLLTPEEAMKEAAEKLREEIEGEGK
;
A
#
# COMPACT_ATOMS: atom_id res chain seq x y z
N PHE A 1 3.36 -29.07 6.10
CA PHE A 1 3.13 -27.62 6.18
C PHE A 1 4.20 -27.05 7.10
N ASP A 2 5.27 -26.50 6.55
CA ASP A 2 6.31 -25.86 7.35
C ASP A 2 5.92 -24.38 7.56
N MET A 3 5.81 -23.97 8.83
CA MET A 3 5.52 -22.59 9.20
C MET A 3 6.75 -21.68 9.08
N ASN A 4 7.96 -22.23 9.22
CA ASN A 4 9.21 -21.47 9.15
C ASN A 4 9.56 -21.06 7.72
N ASP A 5 8.98 -21.75 6.74
CA ASP A 5 9.08 -21.39 5.33
C ASP A 5 8.30 -20.11 5.00
N PHE A 6 7.32 -19.69 5.81
CA PHE A 6 6.66 -18.41 5.59
C PHE A 6 7.48 -17.23 6.11
N TYR A 7 7.26 -16.06 5.54
CA TYR A 7 7.78 -14.82 6.09
C TYR A 7 7.06 -14.48 7.40
N ASN A 8 7.84 -14.15 8.44
CA ASN A 8 7.30 -13.87 9.77
C ASN A 8 6.27 -12.74 9.75
N VAL A 9 6.49 -11.71 8.92
CA VAL A 9 5.56 -10.59 8.76
C VAL A 9 4.17 -11.05 8.29
N ALA A 10 4.09 -12.09 7.45
CA ALA A 10 2.81 -12.64 6.98
C ALA A 10 2.05 -13.33 8.13
N TRP A 11 2.77 -14.03 9.02
CA TRP A 11 2.19 -14.58 10.23
C TRP A 11 1.72 -13.51 11.20
N GLU A 12 2.50 -12.45 11.41
CA GLU A 12 2.08 -11.32 12.25
C GLU A 12 0.79 -10.67 11.71
N TYR A 13 0.64 -10.55 10.39
CA TYR A 13 -0.59 -10.07 9.75
C TYR A 13 -1.78 -11.02 9.90
N SER A 14 -1.52 -12.30 10.18
CA SER A 14 -2.57 -13.30 10.36
C SER A 14 -2.93 -13.51 11.83
N LYS A 15 -2.41 -12.65 12.74
CA LYS A 15 -2.69 -12.73 14.16
C LYS A 15 -3.80 -11.78 14.60
N TYR A 16 -4.59 -12.27 15.54
CA TYR A 16 -5.56 -11.48 16.30
C TYR A 16 -5.43 -11.84 17.79
N LYS A 17 -5.33 -10.84 18.67
CA LYS A 17 -5.10 -11.01 20.12
C LYS A 17 -3.97 -12.02 20.43
N GLY A 18 -2.87 -11.94 19.67
CA GLY A 18 -1.67 -12.79 19.83
C GLY A 18 -1.78 -14.22 19.29
N LYS A 19 -2.95 -14.63 18.78
CA LYS A 19 -3.17 -15.97 18.20
C LYS A 19 -3.21 -15.89 16.69
N ILE A 20 -2.69 -16.91 16.01
CA ILE A 20 -2.86 -17.05 14.55
C ILE A 20 -4.33 -17.43 14.32
N CYS A 21 -5.06 -16.55 13.63
CA CYS A 21 -6.49 -16.71 13.35
C CYS A 21 -6.78 -16.92 11.86
N ALA A 22 -5.75 -16.83 11.02
CA ALA A 22 -5.86 -17.01 9.58
C ALA A 22 -4.55 -17.56 8.98
N ILE A 23 -4.62 -18.01 7.74
CA ILE A 23 -3.46 -18.43 6.95
C ILE A 23 -3.15 -17.34 5.92
N PRO A 24 -1.92 -16.83 5.84
CA PRO A 24 -1.58 -15.84 4.84
C PRO A 24 -1.79 -16.43 3.43
N TYR A 25 -2.25 -15.61 2.49
CA TYR A 25 -2.44 -16.05 1.10
C TYR A 25 -2.15 -14.93 0.10
N ASN A 26 -3.06 -13.98 -0.08
CA ASN A 26 -2.95 -12.91 -1.07
C ASN A 26 -2.42 -11.62 -0.44
N ILE A 27 -1.16 -11.65 0.02
CA ILE A 27 -0.50 -10.49 0.61
C ILE A 27 0.06 -9.59 -0.49
N SER A 28 -0.07 -8.27 -0.35
CA SER A 28 0.53 -7.25 -1.23
C SER A 28 1.22 -6.14 -0.43
N THR A 29 2.03 -5.35 -1.12
CA THR A 29 2.64 -4.13 -0.59
C THR A 29 2.21 -2.93 -1.42
N PRO A 30 2.16 -1.72 -0.85
CA PRO A 30 2.04 -0.53 -1.65
C PRO A 30 3.38 -0.27 -2.33
N ILE A 31 3.35 0.04 -3.62
CA ILE A 31 4.52 0.30 -4.48
C ILE A 31 4.32 1.61 -5.24
N LEU A 32 5.41 2.14 -5.80
CA LEU A 32 5.36 3.26 -6.73
C LEU A 32 5.40 2.70 -8.15
N ILE A 33 4.35 2.91 -8.93
CA ILE A 33 4.30 2.61 -10.36
C ILE A 33 4.39 3.94 -11.10
N TYR A 34 5.21 4.03 -12.14
CA TYR A 34 5.49 5.31 -12.78
C TYR A 34 5.51 5.24 -14.30
N ASN A 35 5.04 6.33 -14.93
CA ASN A 35 5.00 6.48 -16.38
C ASN A 35 6.32 7.08 -16.88
N LYS A 36 7.12 6.26 -17.59
CA LYS A 36 8.46 6.65 -18.07
C LYS A 36 8.38 7.77 -19.11
N LYS A 37 7.35 7.77 -19.93
CA LYS A 37 7.13 8.82 -20.94
C LYS A 37 6.92 10.18 -20.27
N LEU A 38 6.05 10.26 -19.26
CA LEU A 38 5.79 11.50 -18.54
C LEU A 38 7.02 12.01 -17.77
N LEU A 39 7.83 11.11 -17.19
CA LEU A 39 9.11 11.47 -16.55
C LEU A 39 10.06 12.11 -17.56
N LYS A 40 10.21 11.49 -18.73
CA LYS A 40 11.07 12.00 -19.81
C LYS A 40 10.58 13.36 -20.33
N GLU A 41 9.27 13.51 -20.52
CA GLU A 41 8.68 14.80 -20.94
C GLU A 41 8.86 15.90 -19.90
N ALA A 42 8.96 15.54 -18.62
CA ALA A 42 9.29 16.45 -17.52
C ALA A 42 10.80 16.76 -17.40
N GLY A 43 11.63 16.26 -18.33
CA GLY A 43 13.08 16.46 -18.33
C GLY A 43 13.82 15.62 -17.28
N LEU A 44 13.20 14.56 -16.76
CA LEU A 44 13.75 13.66 -15.75
C LEU A 44 14.23 12.35 -16.39
N ASP A 45 15.13 11.64 -15.70
CA ASP A 45 15.63 10.34 -16.15
C ASP A 45 14.54 9.26 -15.94
N PRO A 46 14.03 8.61 -17.00
CA PRO A 46 12.97 7.61 -16.90
C PRO A 46 13.38 6.32 -16.18
N ASN A 47 14.66 6.18 -15.79
CA ASN A 47 15.16 5.05 -15.00
C ASN A 47 15.57 5.44 -13.57
N LYS A 48 15.31 6.69 -13.16
CA LYS A 48 15.54 7.18 -11.79
C LYS A 48 14.24 7.68 -11.18
N PRO A 49 13.39 6.78 -10.67
CA PRO A 49 12.20 7.17 -9.91
C PRO A 49 12.59 7.89 -8.61
N PRO A 50 11.68 8.66 -7.99
CA PRO A 50 11.96 9.37 -6.75
C PRO A 50 12.21 8.38 -5.61
N GLU A 51 13.26 8.63 -4.84
CA GLU A 51 13.67 7.82 -3.70
C GLU A 51 13.19 8.42 -2.38
N THR A 52 12.95 9.73 -2.34
CA THR A 52 12.48 10.47 -1.16
C THR A 52 11.15 11.18 -1.39
N TRP A 53 10.47 11.54 -0.30
CA TRP A 53 9.26 12.37 -0.35
C TRP A 53 9.49 13.70 -1.05
N ASP A 54 10.63 14.37 -0.82
CA ASP A 54 10.92 15.65 -1.47
C ASP A 54 11.11 15.50 -2.98
N GLU A 55 11.83 14.45 -3.42
CA GLU A 55 11.95 14.11 -4.84
C GLU A 55 10.59 13.73 -5.45
N LEU A 56 9.74 13.00 -4.72
CA LEU A 56 8.40 12.65 -5.18
C LEU A 56 7.58 13.91 -5.47
N LEU A 57 7.58 14.86 -4.55
CA LEU A 57 6.90 16.15 -4.72
C LEU A 57 7.49 16.91 -5.91
N GLU A 58 8.81 17.05 -5.99
CA GLU A 58 9.48 17.77 -7.07
C GLU A 58 9.14 17.16 -8.44
N TYR A 59 9.23 15.84 -8.55
CA TYR A 59 9.04 15.14 -9.83
C TYR A 59 7.57 15.16 -10.22
N ALA A 60 6.66 14.91 -9.28
CA ALA A 60 5.23 14.99 -9.52
C ALA A 60 4.84 16.38 -10.03
N LYS A 61 5.33 17.47 -9.43
CA LYS A 61 5.06 18.83 -9.92
C LYS A 61 5.52 19.06 -11.35
N LYS A 62 6.70 18.56 -11.73
CA LYS A 62 7.20 18.67 -13.11
C LYS A 62 6.38 17.86 -14.12
N MET A 63 5.70 16.81 -13.65
CA MET A 63 4.86 15.94 -14.47
C MET A 63 3.39 16.39 -14.52
N THR A 64 2.95 17.23 -13.59
CA THR A 64 1.62 17.84 -13.63
C THR A 64 1.53 18.84 -14.79
N LYS A 65 0.49 18.71 -15.62
CA LYS A 65 0.24 19.61 -16.76
C LYS A 65 -1.23 19.98 -16.84
N ASP A 66 -1.49 21.28 -16.91
CA ASP A 66 -2.73 21.87 -17.36
C ASP A 66 -2.57 22.18 -18.85
N LEU A 67 -3.22 21.39 -19.70
CA LEU A 67 -3.04 21.45 -21.16
C LEU A 67 -3.98 22.47 -21.80
N ASN A 68 -5.08 22.81 -21.14
CA ASN A 68 -6.13 23.67 -21.67
C ASN A 68 -6.11 25.10 -21.07
N GLY A 69 -5.35 25.31 -19.99
CA GLY A 69 -5.16 26.59 -19.30
C GLY A 69 -6.31 27.00 -18.39
N ASP A 70 -7.20 26.08 -18.00
CA ASP A 70 -8.37 26.36 -17.16
C ASP A 70 -8.05 26.39 -15.64
N GLY A 71 -6.80 26.06 -15.28
CA GLY A 71 -6.32 26.03 -13.90
C GLY A 71 -6.39 24.64 -13.26
N GLU A 72 -7.00 23.66 -13.90
CA GLU A 72 -7.12 22.27 -13.44
C GLU A 72 -6.23 21.33 -14.29
N PRO A 73 -5.31 20.57 -13.68
CA PRO A 73 -4.45 19.66 -14.45
C PRO A 73 -5.21 18.52 -15.15
N ASP A 74 -5.00 18.39 -16.46
CA ASP A 74 -5.41 17.22 -17.27
C ASP A 74 -4.50 16.00 -17.03
N VAL A 75 -3.22 16.27 -16.74
CA VAL A 75 -2.22 15.26 -16.39
C VAL A 75 -1.74 15.53 -14.98
N TRP A 76 -1.86 14.54 -14.10
CA TRP A 76 -1.42 14.65 -12.71
C TRP A 76 -0.05 14.02 -12.51
N GLY A 77 0.78 14.65 -11.68
CA GLY A 77 2.08 14.14 -11.29
C GLY A 77 2.01 12.90 -10.41
N LEU A 78 1.11 12.90 -9.43
CA LEU A 78 0.92 11.85 -8.44
C LEU A 78 -0.57 11.63 -8.17
N ASN A 79 -0.95 10.37 -7.93
CA ASN A 79 -2.22 10.01 -7.34
C ASN A 79 -2.04 8.67 -6.63
N VAL A 80 -2.92 8.41 -5.67
CA VAL A 80 -2.85 7.26 -4.78
C VAL A 80 -4.13 6.44 -4.89
N LYS A 81 -4.02 5.14 -4.61
CA LYS A 81 -5.16 4.23 -4.44
C LYS A 81 -5.11 3.66 -3.04
N ASP A 82 -6.29 3.55 -2.41
CA ASP A 82 -6.47 3.09 -1.03
C ASP A 82 -5.81 4.07 -0.03
N VAL A 83 -6.35 5.29 0.02
CA VAL A 83 -5.84 6.45 0.81
C VAL A 83 -5.41 6.07 2.23
N PRO A 84 -6.21 5.37 3.06
CA PRO A 84 -5.78 5.01 4.41
C PRO A 84 -4.53 4.14 4.43
N TRP A 85 -4.38 3.24 3.47
CA TRP A 85 -3.23 2.33 3.41
C TRP A 85 -1.95 3.04 2.98
N ILE A 86 -2.05 3.95 2.01
CA ILE A 86 -0.91 4.80 1.61
C ILE A 86 -0.54 5.78 2.73
N PHE A 87 -1.52 6.36 3.40
CA PHE A 87 -1.27 7.25 4.53
C PHE A 87 -0.59 6.51 5.70
N LYS A 88 -1.02 5.28 6.02
CA LYS A 88 -0.32 4.39 6.96
C LYS A 88 1.14 4.13 6.56
N ALA A 89 1.42 3.95 5.26
CA ALA A 89 2.79 3.84 4.78
C ALA A 89 3.60 5.10 5.08
N MET A 90 2.99 6.26 4.88
CA MET A 90 3.65 7.53 5.14
C MET A 90 3.93 7.77 6.62
N LEU A 91 3.01 7.38 7.51
CA LEU A 91 3.25 7.36 8.96
C LEU A 91 4.50 6.52 9.30
N LEU A 92 4.55 5.28 8.81
CA LEU A 92 5.66 4.36 9.08
C LEU A 92 6.99 4.86 8.50
N GLN A 93 6.98 5.46 7.31
CA GLN A 93 8.16 6.06 6.67
C GLN A 93 8.69 7.28 7.42
N ASN A 94 7.79 7.99 8.12
CA ASN A 94 8.13 9.08 9.02
C ASN A 94 8.40 8.62 10.47
N ASP A 95 8.63 7.32 10.68
CA ASP A 95 8.91 6.76 12.01
C ASP A 95 7.79 7.04 13.03
N CYS A 96 6.55 7.09 12.55
CA CYS A 96 5.32 7.15 13.33
C CYS A 96 4.64 5.77 13.31
N GLY A 97 4.21 5.28 14.47
CA GLY A 97 3.34 4.11 14.53
C GLY A 97 1.93 4.45 14.03
N ILE A 98 1.11 3.43 13.79
CA ILE A 98 -0.31 3.64 13.42
C ILE A 98 -1.16 3.60 14.69
N ILE A 99 -0.99 2.54 15.48
CA ILE A 99 -1.67 2.29 16.75
C ILE A 99 -0.69 1.66 17.72
N ASP A 100 -0.82 1.95 19.01
CA ASP A 100 -0.09 1.23 20.06
C ASP A 100 -0.76 -0.14 20.28
N SER A 101 -0.03 -1.23 20.03
CA SER A 101 -0.57 -2.59 20.13
C SER A 101 -1.00 -3.01 21.55
N LYS A 102 -0.55 -2.31 22.59
CA LYS A 102 -0.87 -2.63 23.99
C LYS A 102 -2.07 -1.85 24.49
N THR A 103 -2.14 -0.56 24.17
CA THR A 103 -3.21 0.33 24.66
C THR A 103 -4.31 0.57 23.63
N LEU A 104 -4.10 0.15 22.37
CA LEU A 104 -4.94 0.49 21.22
C LEU A 104 -5.08 2.00 20.98
N ASN A 105 -4.19 2.81 21.55
CA ASN A 105 -4.21 4.25 21.33
C ASN A 105 -3.71 4.58 19.91
N PRO A 106 -4.46 5.37 19.10
CA PRO A 106 -3.95 5.88 17.83
C PRO A 106 -2.70 6.72 18.05
N LEU A 107 -1.75 6.62 17.11
CA LEU A 107 -0.46 7.31 17.19
C LEU A 107 -0.29 8.40 16.11
N PHE A 108 -1.25 8.51 15.20
CA PHE A 108 -1.20 9.43 14.07
C PHE A 108 -1.50 10.90 14.43
N ASP A 109 -1.97 11.18 15.65
CA ASP A 109 -2.08 12.53 16.23
C ASP A 109 -0.78 13.03 16.90
N SER A 110 0.27 12.22 16.92
CA SER A 110 1.60 12.63 17.38
C SER A 110 2.24 13.66 16.45
N PRO A 111 3.27 14.40 16.89
CA PRO A 111 3.99 15.35 16.02
C PRO A 111 4.48 14.74 14.69
N LYS A 112 4.93 13.48 14.70
CA LYS A 112 5.36 12.77 13.48
C LYS A 112 4.18 12.40 12.57
N GLY A 113 3.01 12.11 13.14
CA GLY A 113 1.80 11.84 12.36
C GLY A 113 1.25 13.11 11.71
N ILE A 114 1.20 14.21 12.46
CA ILE A 114 0.86 15.55 11.93
C ILE A 114 1.83 15.98 10.83
N GLU A 115 3.12 15.65 10.96
CA GLU A 115 4.12 15.94 9.92
C GLU A 115 3.88 15.13 8.62
N ALA A 116 3.37 13.89 8.71
CA ALA A 116 2.94 13.14 7.54
C ALA A 116 1.69 13.77 6.88
N ALA A 117 0.72 14.21 7.69
CA ALA A 117 -0.46 14.94 7.20
C ALA A 117 -0.07 16.28 6.54
N LYS A 118 0.90 17.02 7.10
CA LYS A 118 1.45 18.25 6.50
C LYS A 118 2.04 17.97 5.11
N PHE A 119 2.79 16.89 4.96
CA PHE A 119 3.35 16.54 3.66
C PHE A 119 2.26 16.07 2.67
N TRP A 120 1.26 15.32 3.12
CA TRP A 120 0.09 14.97 2.29
C TRP A 120 -0.62 16.22 1.77
N LYS A 121 -0.91 17.18 2.66
CA LYS A 121 -1.51 18.46 2.30
C LYS A 121 -0.65 19.26 1.32
N LYS A 122 0.68 19.23 1.51
CA LYS A 122 1.63 19.87 0.59
C LYS A 122 1.59 19.30 -0.82
N LEU A 123 1.42 17.98 -0.99
CA LEU A 123 1.25 17.36 -2.32
C LEU A 123 0.04 17.93 -3.06
N VAL A 124 -1.05 18.18 -2.32
CA VAL A 124 -2.28 18.76 -2.89
C VAL A 124 -2.12 20.26 -3.16
N ASP A 125 -1.62 21.01 -2.19
CA ASP A 125 -1.46 22.48 -2.29
C ASP A 125 -0.51 22.89 -3.41
N GLU A 126 0.52 22.08 -3.67
CA GLU A 126 1.47 22.32 -4.76
C GLU A 126 1.02 21.71 -6.10
N LYS A 127 -0.25 21.29 -6.21
CA LYS A 127 -0.83 20.65 -7.41
C LYS A 127 -0.05 19.42 -7.91
N ALA A 128 0.64 18.71 -7.01
CA ALA A 128 1.29 17.45 -7.35
C ALA A 128 0.29 16.29 -7.37
N MET A 129 -0.76 16.38 -6.54
CA MET A 129 -1.79 15.36 -6.36
C MET A 129 -3.19 15.98 -6.36
N PRO A 130 -4.21 15.34 -6.96
CA PRO A 130 -5.56 15.89 -7.00
C PRO A 130 -6.27 15.80 -5.65
N VAL A 131 -7.18 16.75 -5.39
CA VAL A 131 -8.11 16.73 -4.23
C VAL A 131 -9.21 15.69 -4.46
N GLY A 132 -9.37 14.71 -3.56
CA GLY A 132 -10.55 13.84 -3.49
C GLY A 132 -10.83 12.95 -4.70
N MET A 133 -9.92 12.89 -5.69
CA MET A 133 -10.08 12.13 -6.95
C MET A 133 -9.29 10.81 -6.97
N HIS A 134 -9.01 10.24 -5.81
CA HIS A 134 -8.21 9.01 -5.67
C HIS A 134 -8.89 7.77 -6.25
N ASN A 135 -10.21 7.77 -6.38
CA ASN A 135 -10.94 6.71 -7.08
C ASN A 135 -10.59 6.63 -8.58
N LEU A 136 -10.12 7.73 -9.19
CA LEU A 136 -9.74 7.81 -10.59
C LEU A 136 -8.29 7.37 -10.86
N ALA A 137 -7.47 7.14 -9.83
CA ALA A 137 -6.03 6.86 -9.98
C ALA A 137 -5.73 5.70 -10.95
N ASP A 138 -6.46 4.59 -10.85
CA ASP A 138 -6.31 3.43 -11.75
C ASP A 138 -6.59 3.85 -13.21
N LYS A 139 -7.70 4.57 -13.45
CA LYS A 139 -8.09 5.04 -14.79
C LYS A 139 -7.08 6.03 -15.35
N GLN A 140 -6.65 7.02 -14.57
CA GLN A 140 -5.68 8.04 -14.98
C GLN A 140 -4.34 7.41 -15.36
N PHE A 141 -3.86 6.43 -14.58
CA PHE A 141 -2.65 5.70 -14.95
C PHE A 141 -2.83 4.95 -16.26
N GLN A 142 -3.90 4.15 -16.37
CA GLN A 142 -4.15 3.35 -17.57
C GLN A 142 -4.32 4.19 -18.84
N SER A 143 -4.87 5.40 -18.74
CA SER A 143 -4.97 6.34 -19.87
C SER A 143 -3.68 7.11 -20.17
N GLY A 144 -2.64 6.96 -19.33
CA GLY A 144 -1.37 7.68 -19.49
C GLY A 144 -1.43 9.14 -19.04
N THR A 145 -2.41 9.52 -18.22
CA THR A 145 -2.58 10.88 -17.67
C THR A 145 -2.19 10.97 -16.19
N LEU A 146 -1.44 9.98 -15.70
CA LEU A 146 -0.86 9.98 -14.36
C LEU A 146 0.63 9.63 -14.40
N GLY A 147 1.44 10.47 -13.77
CA GLY A 147 2.87 10.30 -13.66
C GLY A 147 3.28 9.19 -12.71
N PHE A 148 2.89 9.33 -11.45
CA PHE A 148 3.15 8.40 -10.35
C PHE A 148 1.83 7.88 -9.79
N TYR A 149 1.76 6.57 -9.67
CA TYR A 149 0.69 5.84 -9.00
C TYR A 149 1.25 5.16 -7.76
N MET A 150 0.69 5.47 -6.59
CA MET A 150 0.98 4.70 -5.36
C MET A 150 -0.21 3.82 -5.02
N GLY A 151 0.02 2.50 -4.96
CA GLY A 151 -1.06 1.54 -4.69
C GLY A 151 -0.54 0.11 -4.64
N SER A 152 -1.45 -0.86 -4.63
CA SER A 152 -1.10 -2.28 -4.43
C SER A 152 -0.24 -2.85 -5.56
N SER A 153 0.74 -3.67 -5.18
CA SER A 153 1.58 -4.47 -6.10
C SER A 153 0.80 -5.36 -7.06
N SER A 154 -0.46 -5.71 -6.73
CA SER A 154 -1.36 -6.42 -7.64
C SER A 154 -1.57 -5.71 -8.98
N ARG A 155 -1.31 -4.40 -9.06
CA ARG A 155 -1.40 -3.64 -10.32
C ARG A 155 -0.35 -4.06 -11.34
N ILE A 156 0.80 -4.58 -10.89
CA ILE A 156 1.83 -5.12 -11.78
C ILE A 156 1.23 -6.20 -12.68
N GLY A 157 0.63 -7.26 -12.10
CA GLY A 157 0.00 -8.32 -12.89
C GLY A 157 -1.27 -7.87 -13.61
N ARG A 158 -2.03 -6.93 -13.04
CA ARG A 158 -3.22 -6.40 -13.71
C ARG A 158 -2.90 -5.64 -14.99
N TRP A 159 -1.78 -4.90 -15.03
CA TRP A 159 -1.42 -3.98 -16.09
C TRP A 159 -0.31 -4.47 -17.02
N SER A 160 0.48 -5.47 -16.61
CA SER A 160 1.52 -6.05 -17.46
C SER A 160 0.96 -6.52 -18.81
N GLY A 161 1.63 -6.11 -19.89
CA GLY A 161 1.23 -6.37 -21.28
C GLY A 161 -0.02 -5.61 -21.76
N LYS A 162 -0.61 -4.70 -20.98
CA LYS A 162 -1.88 -4.01 -21.32
C LYS A 162 -1.79 -2.50 -21.47
N LEU A 163 -0.72 -1.87 -20.96
CA LEU A 163 -0.56 -0.41 -21.02
C LEU A 163 0.07 0.01 -22.36
N PRO A 164 -0.40 1.12 -22.98
CA PRO A 164 0.09 1.57 -24.27
C PRO A 164 1.40 2.40 -24.18
N PHE A 165 2.06 2.42 -23.03
CA PHE A 165 3.26 3.20 -22.76
C PHE A 165 4.22 2.43 -21.87
N GLU A 166 5.50 2.83 -21.89
CA GLU A 166 6.50 2.28 -20.99
C GLU A 166 6.30 2.78 -19.56
N TRP A 167 6.37 1.86 -18.61
CA TRP A 167 6.21 2.13 -17.19
C TRP A 167 7.30 1.42 -16.40
N GLY A 168 7.44 1.79 -15.14
CA GLY A 168 8.35 1.14 -14.20
C GLY A 168 7.73 0.99 -12.83
N VAL A 169 8.42 0.25 -11.97
CA VAL A 169 8.05 0.06 -10.57
C VAL A 169 9.25 0.42 -9.71
N ALA A 170 8.98 1.10 -8.61
CA ALA A 170 9.95 1.44 -7.58
C ALA A 170 9.37 1.13 -6.20
N PHE A 171 10.24 1.09 -5.20
CA PHE A 171 9.79 1.13 -3.82
C PHE A 171 9.06 2.45 -3.56
N LEU A 172 8.18 2.48 -2.56
CA LEU A 172 7.67 3.75 -2.08
C LEU A 172 8.82 4.66 -1.62
N PRO A 173 8.76 5.96 -1.92
CA PRO A 173 9.77 6.91 -1.48
C PRO A 173 9.84 6.97 0.04
N LYS A 174 11.05 7.07 0.59
CA LYS A 174 11.26 7.17 2.03
C LYS A 174 11.15 8.62 2.51
N LYS A 175 10.97 8.77 3.82
CA LYS A 175 11.30 10.02 4.52
C LYS A 175 12.45 9.81 5.49
N VAL A 176 12.15 9.30 6.68
CA VAL A 176 13.16 8.92 7.68
C VAL A 176 13.71 7.53 7.34
N LYS A 177 12.82 6.61 6.97
CA LYS A 177 13.17 5.23 6.64
C LYS A 177 12.26 4.66 5.55
N ARG A 178 12.71 3.58 4.92
CA ARG A 178 11.83 2.73 4.10
C ARG A 178 10.96 1.90 5.04
N ALA A 179 9.66 2.02 4.89
CA ALA A 179 8.68 1.21 5.59
C ALA A 179 7.39 1.15 4.78
N ILE A 180 6.72 0.01 4.80
CA ILE A 180 5.40 -0.17 4.20
C ILE A 180 4.52 -1.04 5.11
N PRO A 181 3.21 -0.78 5.20
CA PRO A 181 2.26 -1.72 5.75
C PRO A 181 2.04 -2.83 4.73
N ILE A 182 2.20 -4.09 5.12
CA ILE A 182 1.68 -5.17 4.28
C ILE A 182 0.15 -5.14 4.33
N GLY A 183 -0.49 -5.60 3.27
CA GLY A 183 -1.94 -5.67 3.16
C GLY A 183 -2.35 -6.88 2.34
N GLY A 184 -3.62 -6.97 1.98
CA GLY A 184 -4.16 -8.09 1.20
C GLY A 184 -5.21 -8.84 1.98
N ALA A 185 -5.35 -10.14 1.73
CA ALA A 185 -6.25 -10.98 2.51
C ALA A 185 -5.58 -12.28 2.97
N VAL A 186 -6.32 -12.99 3.79
CA VAL A 186 -5.94 -14.21 4.48
C VAL A 186 -7.06 -15.23 4.33
N LEU A 187 -6.72 -16.51 4.45
CA LEU A 187 -7.69 -17.60 4.45
C LEU A 187 -8.12 -17.88 5.89
N VAL A 188 -9.43 -17.91 6.13
CA VAL A 188 -10.01 -18.19 7.45
C VAL A 188 -10.80 -19.49 7.37
N ILE A 189 -10.67 -20.34 8.39
CA ILE A 189 -11.47 -21.56 8.53
C ILE A 189 -12.56 -21.29 9.56
N PHE A 190 -13.81 -21.47 9.17
CA PHE A 190 -14.94 -21.48 10.10
C PHE A 190 -15.22 -22.94 10.50
N PRO A 191 -15.12 -23.30 11.79
CA PRO A 191 -15.29 -24.68 12.22
C PRO A 191 -16.67 -25.23 11.85
N HIS A 192 -16.70 -26.47 11.36
CA HIS A 192 -17.94 -27.18 11.08
C HIS A 192 -17.86 -28.63 11.60
N SER A 193 -17.83 -29.64 10.72
CA SER A 193 -17.55 -31.02 11.11
C SER A 193 -16.07 -31.35 10.93
N LYS A 194 -15.56 -32.33 11.68
CA LYS A 194 -14.16 -32.78 11.54
C LYS A 194 -13.79 -33.13 10.10
N ALA A 195 -14.69 -33.79 9.36
CA ALA A 195 -14.43 -34.19 7.98
C ALA A 195 -14.30 -32.96 7.04
N GLU A 196 -15.14 -31.94 7.23
CA GLU A 196 -15.08 -30.71 6.44
C GLU A 196 -13.89 -29.82 6.83
N ASP A 197 -13.57 -29.76 8.12
CA ASP A 197 -12.40 -29.03 8.62
C ASP A 197 -11.10 -29.65 8.09
N ASP A 198 -10.98 -30.98 8.13
CA ASP A 198 -9.83 -31.71 7.58
C ASP A 198 -9.71 -31.50 6.06
N ALA A 199 -10.82 -31.57 5.31
CA ALA A 199 -10.83 -31.33 3.86
C ALA A 199 -10.45 -29.88 3.50
N THR A 200 -10.97 -28.90 4.27
CA THR A 200 -10.62 -27.49 4.11
C THR A 200 -9.14 -27.27 4.37
N TRP A 201 -8.57 -27.95 5.36
CA TRP A 201 -7.14 -27.87 5.65
C TRP A 201 -6.28 -28.45 4.52
N GLU A 202 -6.66 -29.59 3.93
CA GLU A 202 -5.97 -30.12 2.75
C GLU A 202 -6.00 -29.14 1.57
N PHE A 203 -7.14 -28.50 1.32
CA PHE A 203 -7.26 -27.51 0.24
C PHE A 203 -6.39 -26.28 0.50
N ILE A 204 -6.36 -25.75 1.73
CA ILE A 204 -5.48 -24.64 2.10
C ILE A 204 -4.01 -25.02 1.88
N LYS A 205 -3.58 -26.21 2.33
CA LYS A 205 -2.20 -26.68 2.11
C LYS A 205 -1.85 -26.75 0.62
N TYR A 206 -2.77 -27.18 -0.23
CA TYR A 206 -2.60 -27.18 -1.68
C TYR A 206 -2.47 -25.75 -2.24
N LEU A 207 -3.38 -24.84 -1.87
CA LEU A 207 -3.36 -23.44 -2.33
C LEU A 207 -2.05 -22.74 -1.98
N VAL A 208 -1.55 -22.96 -0.77
CA VAL A 208 -0.29 -22.36 -0.32
C VAL A 208 0.91 -23.27 -0.54
N SER A 209 0.83 -24.33 -1.36
CA SER A 209 2.03 -25.06 -1.77
C SER A 209 2.97 -24.14 -2.57
N PRO A 210 4.30 -24.34 -2.51
CA PRO A 210 5.24 -23.45 -3.21
C PRO A 210 4.89 -23.25 -4.68
N GLU A 211 4.57 -24.33 -5.40
CA GLU A 211 4.29 -24.31 -6.84
C GLU A 211 2.98 -23.56 -7.15
N LYS A 212 1.92 -23.78 -6.37
CA LYS A 212 0.62 -23.12 -6.59
C LYS A 212 0.64 -21.66 -6.19
N LEU A 213 1.35 -21.36 -5.11
CA LEU A 213 1.56 -19.99 -4.68
C LEU A 213 2.42 -19.22 -5.69
N ALA A 214 3.46 -19.85 -6.27
CA ALA A 214 4.27 -19.27 -7.33
C ALA A 214 3.42 -18.91 -8.56
N GLU A 215 2.57 -19.85 -9.02
CA GLU A 215 1.64 -19.64 -10.13
C GLU A 215 0.72 -18.44 -9.86
N PHE A 216 0.16 -18.35 -8.65
CA PHE A 216 -0.68 -17.23 -8.22
C PHE A 216 0.08 -15.90 -8.23
N CYS A 217 1.28 -15.86 -7.65
CA CYS A 217 2.10 -14.64 -7.57
C CYS A 217 2.48 -14.12 -8.97
N MET A 218 2.97 -15.00 -9.86
CA MET A 218 3.38 -14.62 -11.22
C MET A 218 2.19 -14.07 -12.04
N LYS A 219 1.00 -14.67 -11.89
CA LYS A 219 -0.22 -14.23 -12.61
C LYS A 219 -0.81 -12.92 -12.10
N THR A 220 -0.60 -12.58 -10.82
CA THR A 220 -1.37 -11.51 -10.16
C THR A 220 -0.53 -10.31 -9.70
N GLY A 221 0.75 -10.48 -9.41
CA GLY A 221 1.57 -9.46 -8.73
C GLY A 221 1.39 -9.41 -7.20
N TYR A 222 0.63 -10.35 -6.62
CA TYR A 222 0.71 -10.63 -5.19
C TYR A 222 2.07 -11.24 -4.86
N ILE A 223 2.54 -11.03 -3.63
CA ILE A 223 3.91 -11.36 -3.25
C ILE A 223 4.02 -12.76 -2.62
N PRO A 224 5.11 -13.51 -2.87
CA PRO A 224 5.33 -14.80 -2.25
C PRO A 224 5.39 -14.72 -0.72
N ILE A 225 4.44 -15.35 -0.05
CA ILE A 225 4.41 -15.44 1.42
C ILE A 225 5.31 -16.54 1.98
N ARG A 226 5.89 -17.39 1.11
CA ARG A 226 6.85 -18.45 1.41
C ARG A 226 8.21 -18.15 0.80
N LYS A 227 9.27 -18.49 1.53
CA LYS A 227 10.67 -18.33 1.10
C LYS A 227 10.99 -19.31 -0.03
N SER A 228 10.54 -20.56 0.10
CA SER A 228 10.73 -21.62 -0.90
C SER A 228 10.25 -21.26 -2.31
N VAL A 229 9.23 -20.40 -2.44
CA VAL A 229 8.74 -19.92 -3.74
C VAL A 229 9.84 -19.22 -4.53
N LEU A 230 10.70 -18.43 -3.89
CA LEU A 230 11.78 -17.72 -4.56
C LEU A 230 12.91 -18.64 -5.04
N GLU A 231 12.96 -19.87 -4.52
CA GLU A 231 13.96 -20.86 -4.93
C GLU A 231 13.59 -21.64 -6.18
N LEU A 232 12.30 -21.61 -6.56
CA LEU A 232 11.77 -22.31 -7.73
C LEU A 232 12.40 -21.76 -9.03
N PRO A 233 12.92 -22.63 -9.92
CA PRO A 233 13.55 -22.21 -11.17
C PRO A 233 12.66 -21.31 -12.04
N GLU A 234 11.38 -21.63 -12.14
CA GLU A 234 10.41 -20.85 -12.91
C GLU A 234 10.21 -19.44 -12.35
N VAL A 235 10.27 -19.27 -11.02
CA VAL A 235 10.15 -17.95 -10.36
C VAL A 235 11.42 -17.14 -10.58
N LYS A 236 12.60 -17.76 -10.48
CA LYS A 236 13.89 -17.10 -10.78
C LYS A 236 13.91 -16.58 -12.22
N LYS A 237 13.56 -17.43 -13.18
CA LYS A 237 13.45 -17.05 -14.59
C LYS A 237 12.43 -15.94 -14.81
N PHE A 238 11.24 -16.06 -14.21
CA PHE A 238 10.20 -15.03 -14.31
C PHE A 238 10.67 -13.67 -13.79
N MET A 239 11.39 -13.62 -12.67
CA MET A 239 11.93 -12.35 -12.13
C MET A 239 13.02 -11.72 -13.00
N GLU A 240 13.78 -12.51 -13.76
CA GLU A 240 14.75 -12.00 -14.73
C GLU A 240 14.06 -11.39 -15.95
N GLU A 241 12.98 -12.02 -16.44
CA GLU A 241 12.18 -11.55 -17.57
C GLU A 241 11.26 -10.36 -17.18
N HIS A 242 10.86 -10.29 -15.91
CA HIS A 242 9.92 -9.31 -15.36
C HIS A 242 10.49 -8.57 -14.14
N PRO A 243 11.51 -7.72 -14.33
CA PRO A 243 12.19 -7.02 -13.23
C PRO A 243 11.26 -6.13 -12.38
N GLU A 244 10.11 -5.72 -12.90
CA GLU A 244 9.10 -4.96 -12.16
C GLU A 244 8.49 -5.74 -10.98
N TYR A 245 8.37 -7.08 -11.08
CA TYR A 245 7.87 -7.92 -9.99
C TYR A 245 8.88 -8.05 -8.85
N LYS A 246 10.17 -8.04 -9.18
CA LYS A 246 11.26 -8.13 -8.21
C LYS A 246 11.19 -7.01 -7.19
N VAL A 247 10.80 -5.81 -7.61
CA VAL A 247 10.67 -4.64 -6.74
C VAL A 247 9.62 -4.86 -5.64
N ALA A 248 8.45 -5.41 -5.99
CA ALA A 248 7.42 -5.71 -4.99
C ALA A 248 7.90 -6.75 -3.95
N PHE A 249 8.69 -7.74 -4.40
CA PHE A 249 9.23 -8.78 -3.52
C PHE A 249 10.33 -8.24 -2.61
N GLU A 250 11.28 -7.48 -3.16
CA GLU A 250 12.38 -6.92 -2.38
C GLU A 250 11.90 -5.87 -1.39
N GLN A 251 10.83 -5.13 -1.70
CA GLN A 251 10.26 -4.15 -0.77
C GLN A 251 9.67 -4.81 0.49
N MET A 252 9.27 -6.07 0.42
CA MET A 252 8.68 -6.80 1.56
C MET A 252 9.61 -6.83 2.78
N LYS A 253 10.94 -6.75 2.61
CA LYS A 253 11.89 -6.67 3.74
C LYS A 253 11.68 -5.42 4.61
N TYR A 254 11.04 -4.39 4.07
CA TYR A 254 10.63 -3.17 4.78
C TYR A 254 9.18 -3.24 5.28
N GLY A 255 8.52 -4.37 5.07
CA GLY A 255 7.13 -4.61 5.43
C GLY A 255 6.91 -4.69 6.93
N LYS A 256 5.79 -4.12 7.35
CA LYS A 256 5.26 -4.19 8.72
C LYS A 256 3.85 -4.73 8.66
N ALA A 257 3.58 -5.77 9.44
CA ALA A 257 2.21 -6.08 9.81
C ALA A 257 1.75 -5.01 10.79
N TYR A 258 0.67 -4.30 10.45
CA TYR A 258 0.01 -3.46 11.44
C TYR A 258 -0.87 -4.33 12.33
N TRP A 259 -1.13 -3.87 13.56
CA TRP A 259 -1.87 -4.65 14.54
C TRP A 259 -3.36 -4.71 14.18
N HIS A 260 -3.95 -5.90 14.19
CA HIS A 260 -5.39 -6.09 13.98
C HIS A 260 -6.17 -5.97 15.30
N PHE A 261 -7.22 -5.15 15.29
CA PHE A 261 -8.11 -4.83 16.40
C PHE A 261 -9.54 -4.60 15.86
N GLU A 262 -10.54 -4.55 16.75
CA GLU A 262 -11.97 -4.58 16.42
C GLU A 262 -12.37 -3.35 15.57
N ALA A 263 -12.14 -2.13 16.08
CA ALA A 263 -12.35 -0.86 15.38
C ALA A 263 -11.40 -0.56 14.18
N MET A 264 -10.70 -1.55 13.59
CA MET A 264 -9.82 -1.30 12.44
C MET A 264 -10.56 -0.76 11.21
N GLY A 265 -11.78 -1.24 10.97
CA GLY A 265 -12.63 -0.71 9.90
C GLY A 265 -12.96 0.76 10.11
N THR A 266 -13.31 1.13 11.34
CA THR A 266 -13.58 2.51 11.75
C THR A 266 -12.34 3.39 11.61
N MET A 267 -11.15 2.91 11.99
CA MET A 267 -9.89 3.63 11.76
C MET A 267 -9.68 3.97 10.28
N ASP A 268 -9.92 3.02 9.37
CA ASP A 268 -9.71 3.25 7.93
C ASP A 268 -10.75 4.23 7.35
N MET A 269 -11.99 4.16 7.84
CA MET A 269 -13.02 5.14 7.51
C MET A 269 -12.62 6.55 7.98
N LEU A 270 -12.20 6.69 9.23
CA LEU A 270 -11.80 7.97 9.82
C LEU A 270 -10.58 8.56 9.10
N LEU A 271 -9.55 7.75 8.83
CA LEU A 271 -8.40 8.20 8.05
C LEU A 271 -8.81 8.66 6.65
N TYR A 272 -9.73 7.96 5.98
CA TYR A 272 -10.24 8.40 4.68
C TYR A 272 -10.99 9.75 4.78
N GLU A 273 -11.95 9.85 5.69
CA GLU A 273 -12.78 11.04 5.89
C GLU A 273 -11.93 12.28 6.23
N TYR A 274 -11.01 12.15 7.18
CA TYR A 274 -10.22 13.27 7.66
C TYR A 274 -9.11 13.69 6.71
N ILE A 275 -8.59 12.77 5.90
CA ILE A 275 -7.71 13.12 4.79
C ILE A 275 -8.51 13.86 3.69
N ASP A 276 -9.71 13.43 3.32
CA ASP A 276 -10.54 14.18 2.34
C ASP A 276 -10.87 15.61 2.83
N LYS A 277 -11.23 15.76 4.12
CA LYS A 277 -11.43 17.10 4.73
C LYS A 277 -10.15 17.95 4.69
N LEU A 278 -9.00 17.35 4.99
CA LEU A 278 -7.70 18.01 4.92
C LEU A 278 -7.39 18.49 3.50
N GLU A 279 -7.59 17.65 2.49
CA GLU A 279 -7.35 18.00 1.08
C GLU A 279 -8.24 19.14 0.60
N ARG A 280 -9.50 19.17 1.03
CA ARG A 280 -10.47 20.25 0.73
C ARG A 280 -10.21 21.54 1.52
N GLY A 281 -9.21 21.56 2.40
CA GLY A 281 -8.89 22.72 3.24
C GLY A 281 -9.92 23.00 4.32
N LEU A 282 -10.77 22.01 4.68
CA LEU A 282 -11.76 22.14 5.74
C LEU A 282 -11.13 22.05 7.14
N LEU A 283 -9.97 21.40 7.24
CA LEU A 283 -9.21 21.24 8.47
C LEU A 283 -7.73 21.48 8.21
N THR A 284 -7.02 21.98 9.22
CA THR A 284 -5.55 21.95 9.23
C THR A 284 -5.04 20.51 9.42
N PRO A 285 -3.77 20.22 9.09
CA PRO A 285 -3.17 18.92 9.35
C PRO A 285 -3.24 18.48 10.83
N GLU A 286 -3.19 19.44 11.76
CA GLU A 286 -3.24 19.16 13.19
C GLU A 286 -4.66 18.81 13.65
N GLU A 287 -5.66 19.59 13.24
CA GLU A 287 -7.07 19.30 13.53
C GLU A 287 -7.48 17.95 12.93
N ALA A 288 -7.13 17.70 11.66
CA ALA A 288 -7.50 16.46 10.99
C ALA A 288 -6.98 15.20 11.70
N MET A 289 -5.72 15.21 12.15
CA MET A 289 -5.14 14.07 12.83
C MET A 289 -5.66 13.91 14.27
N LYS A 290 -5.83 15.02 15.00
CA LYS A 290 -6.34 14.98 16.37
C LYS A 290 -7.79 14.52 16.43
N GLU A 291 -8.66 15.09 15.60
CA GLU A 291 -10.07 14.71 15.59
C GLU A 291 -10.27 13.25 15.13
N ALA A 292 -9.54 12.81 14.10
CA ALA A 292 -9.60 11.41 13.67
C ALA A 292 -9.14 10.45 14.80
N ALA A 293 -8.12 10.83 15.57
CA ALA A 293 -7.61 10.02 16.66
C ALA A 293 -8.57 10.02 17.86
N GLU A 294 -9.15 11.17 18.19
CA GLU A 294 -10.16 11.31 19.24
C GLU A 294 -11.38 10.44 18.96
N LYS A 295 -11.95 10.53 17.75
CA LYS A 295 -13.09 9.67 17.36
C LYS A 295 -12.76 8.18 17.39
N LEU A 296 -11.53 7.80 17.01
CA LEU A 296 -11.14 6.41 17.10
C LEU A 296 -10.99 5.94 18.55
N ARG A 297 -10.53 6.80 19.46
CA ARG A 297 -10.50 6.49 20.91
C ARG A 297 -11.92 6.29 21.44
N GLU A 298 -12.86 7.16 21.07
CA GLU A 298 -14.27 7.04 21.47
C GLU A 298 -14.89 5.72 20.99
N GLU A 299 -14.62 5.31 19.75
CA GLU A 299 -15.07 4.02 19.22
C GLU A 299 -14.49 2.84 20.03
N ILE A 300 -13.18 2.84 20.28
CA ILE A 300 -12.49 1.77 21.01
C ILE A 300 -13.01 1.68 22.46
N GLU A 301 -13.27 2.81 23.10
CA GLU A 301 -13.86 2.87 24.45
C GLU A 301 -15.34 2.42 24.46
N GLY A 302 -16.07 2.71 23.38
CA GLY A 302 -17.45 2.29 23.19
C GLY A 302 -17.61 0.78 22.99
N GLU A 303 -16.72 0.14 22.23
CA GLU A 303 -16.67 -1.32 22.04
C GLU A 303 -16.29 -2.08 23.33
N GLY A 304 -15.61 -1.40 24.26
CA GLY A 304 -15.20 -1.97 25.54
C GLY A 304 -16.28 -2.02 26.63
N LYS A 305 -17.49 -1.48 26.36
CA LYS A 305 -18.65 -1.47 27.28
C LYS A 305 -19.68 -2.54 26.91
#